data_AF-A0A7J5XES7-F1
#
_entry.id   AF-A0A7J5XES7-F1
#
_cell.length_a   1.000
_cell.length_b   1.000
_cell.length_c   1.000
_cell.angle_alpha   90.00
_cell.angle_beta   90.00
_cell.angle_gamma   90.00
#
_symmetry.space_group_name_H-M   'P 1'
#
loop_
_entity.id
_entity.type
_entity.pdbx_description
1 polymer ?
#
loop_
_entity_poly.entity_id
_entity_poly.type
_entity_poly.pdbx_seq_one_letter_code
_entity_poly.pdbx_strand_id
1 'polypeptide(L)'
;MSGCISMWSTCGANDRFSDEQLVSLSVRELNRHLRGVSKDEVVRLKQKRRTLKNRAMPSPADTSAYSTATLWSRRNMCSHNRYMPLDQLQCELNRVLRERDAYKARYEKLLSTNHSIAAEAPPTRSSNPPSPPPDYFL
;
A
#
# COMPACT_ATOMS: atom_id res chain seq x y z
N MET A 1 -15.87 -28.31 27.22
CA MET A 1 -15.14 -27.30 26.43
C MET A 1 -13.71 -27.80 26.28
N SER A 2 -13.40 -28.31 25.10
CA SER A 2 -12.05 -28.68 24.64
C SER A 2 -11.10 -27.49 24.79
N GLY A 3 -9.81 -27.61 25.08
CA GLY A 3 -8.92 -28.76 25.19
C GLY A 3 -7.50 -28.17 25.21
N CYS A 4 -6.76 -28.49 26.27
CA CYS A 4 -5.30 -28.53 26.38
C CYS A 4 -4.49 -27.57 25.49
N ILE A 5 -4.22 -26.37 26.01
CA ILE A 5 -3.01 -25.61 25.65
C ILE A 5 -1.85 -26.30 26.38
N SER A 6 -1.35 -27.38 25.78
CA SER A 6 -0.12 -28.03 26.26
C SER A 6 1.05 -27.11 25.94
N MET A 7 1.45 -26.36 26.96
CA MET A 7 2.79 -25.82 27.17
C MET A 7 3.83 -26.50 26.28
N TRP A 8 4.41 -25.71 25.39
CA TRP A 8 5.67 -25.99 24.74
C TRP A 8 6.79 -25.86 25.78
N SER A 9 6.79 -26.78 26.74
CA SER A 9 7.89 -26.95 27.68
C SER A 9 8.31 -28.40 27.62
N THR A 10 9.23 -28.67 26.72
CA THR A 10 10.18 -29.75 26.93
C THR A 10 11.57 -29.12 26.81
N CYS A 11 11.94 -28.42 27.89
CA CYS A 11 13.33 -28.28 28.25
C CYS A 11 13.88 -29.70 28.44
N GLY A 12 14.85 -30.06 27.60
CA GLY A 12 15.48 -31.37 27.58
C GLY A 12 16.88 -31.19 27.04
N ALA A 13 17.75 -30.70 27.91
CA ALA A 13 19.17 -30.51 27.72
C ALA A 13 19.81 -31.68 26.96
N ASN A 14 20.47 -31.36 25.86
CA ASN A 14 21.68 -32.06 25.46
C ASN A 14 22.59 -31.07 24.74
N ASP A 15 23.75 -30.90 25.34
CA ASP A 15 24.51 -29.67 25.52
C ASP A 15 25.51 -29.40 24.37
N ARG A 16 25.09 -29.61 23.11
CA ARG A 16 25.99 -29.48 21.94
C ARG A 16 25.48 -28.56 20.83
N PHE A 17 24.16 -28.40 20.64
CA PHE A 17 23.58 -27.52 19.61
C PHE A 17 22.24 -26.93 20.07
N SER A 18 22.06 -25.61 19.87
CA SER A 18 20.74 -24.97 20.01
C SER A 18 19.78 -25.41 18.89
N ASP A 19 18.47 -25.39 19.14
CA ASP A 19 17.44 -25.84 18.19
C ASP A 19 17.50 -25.07 16.86
N GLU A 20 17.81 -23.76 16.91
CA GLU A 20 18.00 -22.91 15.74
C GLU A 20 19.29 -23.26 14.97
N GLN A 21 20.37 -23.59 15.70
CA GLN A 21 21.64 -24.04 15.10
C GLN A 21 21.49 -25.42 14.44
N LEU A 22 20.70 -26.33 15.03
CA LEU A 22 20.50 -27.67 14.51
C LEU A 22 19.68 -27.70 13.20
N VAL A 23 18.75 -26.75 13.02
CA VAL A 23 17.96 -26.60 11.80
C VAL A 23 18.79 -25.96 10.67
N SER A 24 19.62 -24.98 11.00
CA SER A 24 20.45 -24.21 10.06
C SER A 24 21.70 -24.95 9.55
N LEU A 25 22.36 -25.79 10.37
CA LEU A 25 23.54 -26.56 9.95
C LEU A 25 23.26 -27.45 8.73
N SER A 26 24.11 -27.45 7.71
CA SER A 26 23.95 -28.36 6.57
C SER A 26 24.13 -29.83 6.97
N VAL A 27 23.68 -30.78 6.13
CA VAL A 27 23.86 -32.22 6.41
C VAL A 27 25.34 -32.60 6.54
N ARG A 28 26.21 -31.95 5.76
CA ARG A 28 27.67 -32.17 5.77
C ARG A 28 28.29 -31.68 7.07
N GLU A 29 27.87 -30.52 7.56
CA GLU A 29 28.36 -29.95 8.82
C GLU A 29 27.85 -30.72 10.03
N LEU A 30 26.58 -31.14 10.02
CA LEU A 30 26.04 -32.00 11.07
C LEU A 30 26.81 -33.32 11.14
N ASN A 31 27.05 -33.98 9.99
CA ASN A 31 27.84 -35.23 9.95
C ASN A 31 29.30 -35.04 10.40
N ARG A 32 29.90 -33.85 10.23
CA ARG A 32 31.24 -33.54 10.72
C ARG A 32 31.30 -33.51 12.25
N HIS A 33 30.31 -32.89 12.88
CA HIS A 33 30.21 -32.82 14.34
C HIS A 33 29.77 -34.14 15.00
N LEU A 34 29.17 -35.05 14.23
CA LEU A 34 28.76 -36.38 14.69
C LEU A 34 29.89 -37.43 14.64
N ARG A 35 31.11 -37.06 14.20
CA ARG A 35 32.26 -37.97 14.21
C ARG A 35 32.72 -38.21 15.65
N GLY A 36 32.70 -39.47 16.10
CA GLY A 36 33.07 -39.87 17.46
C GLY A 36 31.91 -39.88 18.46
N VAL A 37 30.69 -39.55 18.02
CA VAL A 37 29.47 -39.59 18.83
C VAL A 37 28.86 -41.01 18.79
N SER A 38 28.25 -41.45 19.89
CA SER A 38 27.61 -42.76 19.98
C SER A 38 26.45 -42.88 18.96
N LYS A 39 26.21 -44.10 18.45
CA LYS A 39 25.18 -44.35 17.42
C LYS A 39 23.79 -43.89 17.87
N ASP A 40 23.46 -44.05 19.15
CA ASP A 40 22.16 -43.65 19.70
C ASP A 40 21.96 -42.13 19.70
N GLU A 41 23.02 -41.38 19.97
CA GLU A 41 22.98 -39.94 19.98
C GLU A 41 22.94 -39.34 18.57
N VAL A 42 23.57 -40.01 17.59
CA VAL A 42 23.43 -39.68 16.16
C VAL A 42 21.97 -39.80 15.71
N VAL A 43 21.30 -40.90 16.08
CA VAL A 43 19.89 -41.13 15.72
C VAL A 43 18.99 -40.08 16.40
N ARG A 44 19.22 -39.81 17.69
CA ARG A 44 18.48 -38.78 18.44
C ARG A 44 18.61 -37.39 17.81
N LEU A 45 19.82 -36.96 17.42
CA LEU A 45 20.06 -35.65 16.81
C LEU A 45 19.46 -35.54 15.41
N LYS A 46 19.53 -36.60 14.60
CA LYS A 46 18.88 -36.65 13.29
C LYS A 46 17.36 -36.60 13.41
N GLN A 47 16.79 -37.32 14.36
CA GLN A 47 15.36 -37.30 14.63
C GLN A 47 14.91 -35.93 15.14
N LYS A 48 15.65 -35.33 16.08
CA LYS A 48 15.38 -33.97 16.59
C LYS A 48 15.39 -32.95 15.46
N ARG A 49 16.38 -33.01 14.55
CA ARG A 49 16.44 -32.14 13.37
C ARG A 49 15.25 -32.31 12.43
N ARG A 50 14.79 -33.55 12.21
CA ARG A 50 13.62 -33.84 11.37
C ARG A 50 12.36 -33.22 11.96
N THR A 51 12.13 -33.41 13.25
CA THR A 51 10.98 -32.83 13.97
C THR A 51 11.00 -31.30 13.93
N LEU A 52 12.16 -30.68 14.13
CA LEU A 52 12.29 -29.22 14.07
C LEU A 52 12.06 -28.67 12.66
N LYS A 53 12.58 -29.32 11.61
CA LYS A 53 12.29 -28.93 10.22
C LYS A 53 10.81 -29.05 9.88
N ASN A 54 10.17 -30.13 10.31
CA ASN A 54 8.72 -30.30 10.10
C ASN A 54 7.90 -29.26 10.86
N ARG A 55 8.39 -28.75 12.00
CA ARG A 55 7.76 -27.66 12.75
C ARG A 55 7.98 -26.28 12.11
N ALA A 56 9.10 -26.10 11.41
CA ALA A 56 9.45 -24.85 10.72
C ALA A 56 8.89 -24.74 9.29
N MET A 57 8.33 -25.82 8.74
CA MET A 57 7.58 -25.75 7.48
C MET A 57 6.21 -25.11 7.76
N PRO A 58 5.91 -23.96 7.15
CA PRO A 58 4.57 -23.39 7.22
C PRO A 58 3.56 -24.40 6.66
N SER A 59 2.36 -24.46 7.23
CA SER A 59 1.34 -25.30 6.61
C SER A 59 0.98 -24.72 5.23
N PRO A 60 0.52 -25.55 4.27
CA PRO A 60 0.03 -25.05 2.98
C PRO A 60 -1.08 -24.00 3.14
N ALA A 61 -1.89 -24.10 4.20
CA ALA A 61 -2.94 -23.13 4.53
C ALA A 61 -2.35 -21.77 4.92
N ASP A 62 -1.30 -21.75 5.75
CA ASP A 62 -0.62 -20.49 6.16
C ASP A 62 0.03 -19.80 4.96
N THR A 63 0.65 -20.57 4.07
CA THR A 63 1.28 -20.05 2.84
C THR A 63 0.24 -19.46 1.88
N SER A 64 -0.90 -20.14 1.71
CA SER A 64 -2.01 -19.68 0.87
C SER A 64 -2.67 -18.42 1.43
N ALA A 65 -2.90 -18.37 2.74
CA ALA A 65 -3.47 -17.20 3.42
C ALA A 65 -2.54 -15.97 3.31
N TYR A 66 -1.23 -16.15 3.50
CA TYR A 66 -0.25 -15.08 3.32
C TYR A 66 -0.23 -14.56 1.87
N SER A 67 -0.25 -15.47 0.89
CA SER A 67 -0.28 -15.12 -0.53
C SER A 67 -1.54 -14.33 -0.90
N THR A 68 -2.72 -14.79 -0.47
CA THR A 68 -4.00 -14.10 -0.74
C THR A 68 -4.05 -12.73 -0.08
N ALA A 69 -3.62 -12.59 1.18
CA ALA A 69 -3.52 -11.30 1.88
C ALA A 69 -2.57 -10.31 1.17
N THR A 70 -1.43 -10.81 0.67
CA THR A 70 -0.46 -10.00 -0.08
C THR A 70 -1.05 -9.51 -1.40
N LEU A 71 -1.74 -10.38 -2.14
CA LEU A 71 -2.44 -10.01 -3.39
C LEU A 71 -3.54 -8.98 -3.15
N TRP A 72 -4.32 -9.13 -2.08
CA TRP A 72 -5.36 -8.18 -1.68
C TRP A 72 -4.79 -6.80 -1.37
N SER A 73 -3.70 -6.76 -0.60
CA SER A 73 -2.99 -5.53 -0.25
C SER A 73 -2.45 -4.83 -1.49
N ARG A 74 -1.82 -5.59 -2.40
CA ARG A 74 -1.31 -5.07 -3.67
C ARG A 74 -2.42 -4.51 -4.56
N ARG A 75 -3.56 -5.21 -4.66
CA ARG A 75 -4.71 -4.77 -5.45
C ARG A 75 -5.33 -3.50 -4.88
N ASN A 76 -5.47 -3.40 -3.55
CA ASN A 76 -5.95 -2.18 -2.88
C ASN A 76 -5.00 -1.00 -3.12
N MET A 77 -3.70 -1.20 -2.98
CA MET A 77 -2.70 -0.15 -3.25
C MET A 77 -2.74 0.34 -4.69
N CYS A 78 -2.81 -0.57 -5.68
CA CYS A 78 -2.97 -0.18 -7.08
C CYS A 78 -4.28 0.59 -7.33
N SER A 79 -5.37 0.16 -6.71
CA SER A 79 -6.66 0.85 -6.79
C SER A 79 -6.55 2.27 -6.22
N HIS A 80 -6.04 2.41 -5.00
CA HIS A 80 -5.86 3.71 -4.36
C HIS A 80 -4.95 4.64 -5.17
N ASN A 81 -3.81 4.14 -5.67
CA ASN A 81 -2.90 4.92 -6.49
C ASN A 81 -3.56 5.41 -7.79
N ARG A 82 -4.46 4.63 -8.39
CA ARG A 82 -5.19 5.04 -9.60
C ARG A 82 -6.28 6.08 -9.33
N TYR A 83 -7.05 5.94 -8.25
CA TYR A 83 -8.21 6.81 -8.02
C TYR A 83 -7.86 8.10 -7.27
N MET A 84 -6.88 8.08 -6.37
CA MET A 84 -6.54 9.26 -5.55
C MET A 84 -6.17 10.51 -6.37
N PRO A 85 -5.38 10.43 -7.47
CA PRO A 85 -5.09 11.60 -8.30
C PRO A 85 -6.32 12.13 -9.05
N LEU A 86 -7.24 11.25 -9.44
CA LEU A 86 -8.49 11.63 -10.11
C LEU A 86 -9.37 12.44 -9.17
N ASP A 87 -9.50 11.98 -7.92
CA ASP A 87 -10.27 12.69 -6.89
C ASP A 87 -9.66 14.07 -6.58
N GLN A 88 -8.34 14.16 -6.51
CA GLN A 88 -7.64 15.45 -6.32
C GLN A 88 -7.92 16.43 -7.46
N LEU A 89 -7.79 15.98 -8.71
CA LEU A 89 -8.08 16.82 -9.88
C LEU A 89 -9.55 17.23 -9.92
N GLN A 90 -10.47 16.35 -9.53
CA GLN A 90 -11.89 16.67 -9.42
C GLN A 90 -12.14 17.74 -8.35
N CYS A 91 -11.46 17.67 -7.20
CA CYS A 91 -11.53 18.72 -6.17
C CYS A 91 -11.03 20.07 -6.70
N GLU A 92 -9.89 20.09 -7.40
CA GLU A 92 -9.33 21.31 -7.99
C GLU A 92 -10.24 21.89 -9.08
N LEU A 93 -10.79 21.05 -9.95
CA LEU A 93 -11.75 21.49 -10.97
C LEU A 93 -12.95 22.17 -10.32
N ASN A 94 -13.54 21.56 -9.29
CA ASN A 94 -14.67 22.15 -8.56
C ASN A 94 -14.29 23.46 -7.86
N ARG A 95 -13.06 23.58 -7.34
CA ARG A 95 -12.55 24.83 -6.76
C ARG A 95 -12.49 25.93 -7.81
N VAL A 96 -11.86 25.67 -8.95
CA VAL A 96 -11.70 26.64 -10.04
C VAL A 96 -13.05 27.02 -10.66
N LEU A 97 -13.99 26.08 -10.80
CA LEU A 97 -15.34 26.38 -11.27
C LEU A 97 -16.06 27.38 -10.34
N ARG A 98 -15.96 27.19 -9.02
CA ARG A 98 -16.53 28.14 -8.05
C ARG A 98 -15.87 29.52 -8.14
N GLU A 99 -14.54 29.55 -8.28
CA GLU A 99 -13.80 30.82 -8.46
C GLU A 99 -14.23 31.53 -9.73
N ARG A 100 -14.30 30.82 -10.86
CA ARG A 100 -14.80 31.34 -12.14
C ARG A 100 -16.21 31.91 -11.99
N ASP A 101 -17.12 31.18 -11.36
CA ASP A 101 -18.51 31.61 -11.21
C ASP A 101 -18.61 32.85 -10.31
N ALA A 102 -17.79 32.93 -9.25
CA ALA A 102 -17.69 34.11 -8.41
C ALA A 102 -17.16 35.33 -9.19
N TYR A 103 -16.13 35.16 -10.02
CA TYR A 103 -15.62 36.24 -10.87
C TYR A 103 -16.61 36.66 -11.95
N LYS A 104 -17.29 35.70 -12.58
CA LYS A 104 -18.35 35.96 -13.56
C LYS A 104 -19.48 36.77 -12.95
N ALA A 105 -19.94 36.40 -11.75
CA ALA A 105 -20.98 37.14 -11.04
C ALA A 105 -20.53 38.57 -10.67
N ARG A 106 -19.26 38.77 -10.30
CA ARG A 106 -18.70 40.12 -10.05
C ARG A 106 -18.66 40.95 -11.34
N TYR A 107 -18.24 40.35 -12.44
CA TYR A 107 -18.17 41.00 -13.75
C TYR A 107 -19.56 41.41 -14.25
N GLU A 108 -20.55 40.51 -14.18
CA GLU A 108 -21.93 40.79 -14.59
C GLU A 108 -22.57 41.92 -13.77
N LYS A 109 -22.26 42.01 -12.46
CA LYS A 109 -22.68 43.15 -11.63
C LYS A 109 -22.11 44.47 -12.14
N LEU A 110 -20.80 44.52 -12.41
CA LEU A 110 -20.16 45.72 -12.96
C LEU A 110 -20.73 46.11 -14.32
N LEU A 111 -20.96 45.11 -15.20
CA LEU A 111 -21.54 45.33 -16.51
C LEU A 111 -22.97 45.87 -16.40
N SER A 112 -23.78 45.32 -15.48
CA SER A 112 -25.15 45.77 -15.23
C SER A 112 -25.17 47.20 -14.69
N THR A 113 -24.29 47.55 -13.75
CA THR A 113 -24.15 48.91 -13.22
C THR A 113 -23.69 49.89 -14.30
N ASN A 114 -22.71 49.51 -15.13
CA ASN A 114 -22.28 50.34 -16.26
C ASN A 114 -23.38 50.52 -17.30
N HIS A 115 -24.20 49.50 -17.57
CA HIS A 115 -25.34 49.62 -18.48
C HIS A 115 -26.43 50.54 -17.92
N SER A 116 -26.70 50.50 -16.61
CA SER A 116 -27.62 51.46 -15.97
C SER A 116 -27.11 52.90 -16.01
N ILE A 117 -25.80 53.12 -15.86
CA ILE A 117 -25.19 54.46 -15.94
C ILE A 117 -25.13 54.96 -17.39
N ALA A 118 -24.86 54.08 -18.36
CA ALA A 118 -24.82 54.42 -19.78
C ALA A 118 -26.21 54.68 -20.37
N ALA A 119 -27.28 54.08 -19.82
CA ALA A 119 -28.66 54.38 -20.20
C ALA A 119 -29.12 55.79 -19.77
N GLU A 120 -28.42 56.42 -18.83
CA GLU A 120 -28.68 57.77 -18.34
C GLU A 120 -27.82 58.86 -19.04
N ALA A 121 -26.86 58.46 -19.89
CA ALA A 121 -25.98 59.38 -20.63
C ALA A 121 -26.38 59.49 -22.12
N PRO A 122 -26.36 60.70 -22.72
CA PRO A 122 -26.78 60.90 -24.11
C PRO A 122 -25.80 60.23 -25.11
N PRO A 123 -26.27 59.74 -26.27
CA PRO A 123 -25.50 58.85 -27.13
C PRO A 123 -24.41 59.62 -27.90
N THR A 124 -23.14 59.35 -27.59
CA THR A 124 -22.03 59.66 -28.51
C THR A 124 -21.60 58.38 -29.21
N ARG A 125 -21.82 58.33 -30.52
CA ARG A 125 -21.48 57.22 -31.41
C ARG A 125 -19.95 57.13 -31.56
N SER A 126 -19.38 55.98 -31.21
CA SER A 126 -18.03 55.58 -31.65
C SER A 126 -17.98 54.06 -31.71
N SER A 127 -18.25 53.52 -32.90
CA SER A 127 -18.13 52.11 -33.26
C SER A 127 -16.65 51.69 -33.35
N ASN A 128 -16.21 50.77 -32.49
CA ASN A 128 -14.96 50.04 -32.66
C ASN A 128 -15.25 48.54 -32.86
N PRO A 129 -14.55 47.83 -33.77
CA PRO A 129 -14.82 46.44 -34.10
C PRO A 129 -14.33 45.47 -33.02
N PRO A 130 -14.89 44.24 -32.93
CA PRO A 130 -14.54 43.27 -31.90
C PRO A 130 -13.16 42.64 -32.14
N SER A 131 -12.32 42.65 -31.10
CA SER A 131 -11.01 41.98 -31.09
C SER A 131 -11.14 40.45 -31.17
N PRO A 132 -10.23 39.75 -31.86
CA PRO A 132 -10.28 38.29 -31.98
C PRO A 132 -9.94 37.61 -30.64
N PRO A 133 -10.46 36.40 -30.39
CA PRO A 133 -10.25 35.67 -29.15
C PRO A 133 -8.78 35.21 -29.01
N PRO A 134 -8.24 35.12 -27.77
CA PRO A 134 -6.86 34.70 -27.58
C PRO A 134 -6.73 33.20 -27.83
N ASP A 135 -5.77 32.81 -28.66
CA ASP A 135 -5.38 31.40 -28.85
C ASP A 135 -4.68 30.89 -27.57
N TYR A 136 -5.34 29.97 -26.87
CA TYR A 136 -4.87 29.39 -25.60
C TYR A 136 -4.19 28.02 -25.75
N PHE A 137 -3.72 27.64 -26.94
CA PHE A 137 -3.09 26.33 -27.12
C PHE A 137 -1.90 26.38 -28.10
N LEU A 138 -0.70 26.35 -27.53
CA LEU A 138 0.54 25.82 -28.12
C LEU A 138 1.30 25.07 -27.02
#